data_AF-A0A926IGD7-F1
#
_entry.id   AF-A0A926IGD7-F1
#
_cell.length_a   1.000
_cell.length_b   1.000
_cell.length_c   1.000
_cell.angle_alpha   90.00
_cell.angle_beta   90.00
_cell.angle_gamma   90.00
#
_symmetry.space_group_name_H-M   'P 1'
#
loop_
_entity.id
_entity.type
_entity.pdbx_description
1 polymer ?
#
loop_
_entity_poly.entity_id
_entity_poly.type
_entity_poly.pdbx_seq_one_letter_code
_entity_poly.pdbx_strand_id
1 'polypeptide(L)'
;MVIYALLNSENYCMGMSELTNRVENEYMIEVEVWNDSYLYRKYDKDKSEWIDEYMSIPYVPQEVTLESIKSDTAPIKETTTLTADDALTIMEYQTILDEKLNKIIAHLGL
;
A
#
# COMPACT_ATOMS: atom_id res chain seq x y z
N MET A 1 12.74 31.52 5.74
CA MET A 1 11.61 30.59 5.55
C MET A 1 11.73 29.53 6.63
N VAL A 2 10.61 29.10 7.19
CA VAL A 2 10.56 28.15 8.31
C VAL A 2 9.68 26.99 7.89
N ILE A 3 10.16 25.77 8.12
CA ILE A 3 9.46 24.53 7.73
C ILE A 3 8.73 24.01 8.96
N TYR A 4 7.48 23.62 8.76
CA TYR A 4 6.60 23.13 9.81
C TYR A 4 6.03 21.77 9.43
N ALA A 5 5.99 20.86 10.40
CA ALA A 5 5.12 19.70 10.39
C ALA A 5 3.77 20.07 11.02
N LEU A 6 2.68 19.84 10.27
CA LEU A 6 1.31 20.05 10.74
C LEU A 6 0.80 18.78 11.41
N LEU A 7 0.49 18.86 12.70
CA LEU A 7 -0.01 17.76 13.52
C LEU A 7 -1.54 17.74 13.59
N ASN A 8 -2.14 16.55 13.72
CA ASN A 8 -3.53 16.39 14.10
C ASN A 8 -3.73 16.42 15.63
N SER A 9 -4.96 16.17 16.09
CA SER A 9 -5.31 16.09 17.52
C SER A 9 -4.61 14.96 18.29
N GLU A 10 -4.07 13.97 17.59
CA GLU A 10 -3.36 12.81 18.15
C GLU A 10 -1.84 12.93 17.99
N ASN A 11 -1.35 14.10 17.56
CA ASN A 11 0.05 14.41 17.30
C ASN A 11 0.71 13.65 16.13
N TYR A 12 -0.09 13.13 15.19
CA TYR A 12 0.42 12.61 13.92
C TYR A 12 0.61 13.75 12.91
N CYS A 13 1.73 13.73 12.20
CA CYS A 13 1.97 14.65 11.09
C CYS A 13 1.05 14.33 9.91
N MET A 14 0.24 15.31 9.51
CA MET A 14 -0.67 15.21 8.37
C MET A 14 -0.13 15.89 7.11
N GLY A 15 0.94 16.67 7.24
CA GLY A 15 1.51 17.41 6.13
C GLY A 15 2.64 18.33 6.57
N MET A 16 3.33 18.89 5.59
CA MET A 16 4.41 19.85 5.80
C MET A 16 4.08 21.18 5.11
N SER A 17 4.56 22.27 5.68
CA SER A 17 4.36 23.63 5.15
C SER A 17 5.63 24.44 5.31
N GLU A 18 5.91 25.30 4.34
CA GLU A 18 7.00 26.26 4.42
C GLU A 18 6.43 27.67 4.45
N LEU A 19 6.74 28.43 5.50
CA LEU A 19 6.18 29.76 5.74
C LEU A 19 7.28 30.82 5.75
N THR A 20 6.96 32.02 5.28
CA THR A 20 7.90 33.16 5.28
C THR A 20 8.19 33.68 6.68
N ASN A 21 7.21 33.58 7.58
CA ASN A 21 7.27 34.08 8.95
C ASN A 21 7.05 32.95 9.95
N ARG A 22 7.55 33.15 11.17
CA ARG A 22 7.32 32.23 12.29
C ARG A 22 5.85 32.29 12.70
N VAL A 23 5.24 31.12 12.86
CA VAL A 23 3.87 30.96 13.37
C VAL A 23 3.92 30.24 14.71
N GLU A 24 3.17 30.76 15.69
CA GLU A 24 2.95 30.10 16.98
C GLU A 24 1.60 29.38 16.92
N ASN A 25 1.63 28.06 16.76
CA ASN A 25 0.44 27.21 16.74
C ASN A 25 0.79 25.86 17.37
N GLU A 26 -0.07 25.35 18.26
CA GLU A 26 0.17 24.09 18.99
C GLU A 26 0.19 22.83 18.11
N TYR A 27 -0.33 22.94 16.88
CA TYR A 27 -0.34 21.90 15.86
C TYR A 27 0.77 22.10 14.82
N MET A 28 1.64 23.10 14.94
CA MET A 28 2.73 23.33 14.00
C MET A 28 4.07 23.20 14.73
N ILE A 29 4.79 22.14 14.42
CA ILE A 29 6.13 21.89 14.95
C ILE A 29 7.16 22.30 13.92
N GLU A 30 8.05 23.21 14.31
CA GLU A 30 9.19 23.63 13.49
C GLU A 30 10.14 22.45 13.28
N VAL A 31 10.53 22.19 12.03
CA VAL A 31 11.48 21.13 11.66
C VAL A 31 12.65 21.72 10.89
N GLU A 32 13.83 21.12 11.05
CA GLU A 32 15.06 21.64 10.43
C GLU A 32 15.09 21.44 8.91
N VAL A 33 14.48 20.35 8.41
CA VAL A 33 14.56 19.92 7.01
C VAL A 33 13.21 19.41 6.53
N TRP A 34 12.87 19.68 5.27
CA TRP A 34 11.73 19.05 4.60
C TRP A 34 12.03 17.56 4.38
N ASN A 35 11.27 16.67 5.02
CA ASN A 35 11.49 15.23 4.91
C ASN A 35 10.18 14.45 5.05
N ASP A 36 9.88 13.65 4.03
CA ASP A 36 8.65 12.84 3.98
C ASP A 36 8.60 11.76 5.08
N SER A 37 9.72 11.44 5.74
CA SER A 37 9.75 10.55 6.91
C SER A 37 8.97 11.08 8.12
N TYR A 38 8.62 12.37 8.14
CA TYR A 38 7.71 12.91 9.15
C TYR A 38 6.25 12.57 8.85
N LEU A 39 5.88 12.37 7.59
CA LEU A 39 4.47 12.17 7.21
C LEU A 39 3.89 10.94 7.89
N TYR A 40 2.71 11.11 8.49
CA TYR A 40 1.98 10.11 9.26
C TYR A 40 2.71 9.58 10.49
N ARG A 41 3.89 10.12 10.83
CA ARG A 41 4.63 9.78 12.04
C ARG A 41 4.11 10.58 13.23
N LYS A 42 4.16 9.98 14.42
CA LYS A 42 3.72 10.61 15.66
C LYS A 42 4.84 11.42 16.32
N TYR A 43 4.47 12.57 16.87
CA TYR A 43 5.34 13.43 17.65
C TYR A 43 4.97 13.38 19.13
N ASP A 44 5.95 13.10 19.99
CA ASP A 44 5.82 13.17 21.44
C ASP A 44 6.10 14.61 21.89
N LYS A 45 5.04 15.36 22.22
CA LYS A 45 5.14 16.76 22.66
C LYS A 45 5.86 16.90 24.02
N ASP A 46 5.72 15.92 24.91
CA ASP A 46 6.29 15.99 26.27
C ASP A 46 7.81 15.86 26.22
N LYS A 47 8.31 15.00 25.33
CA LYS A 47 9.76 14.78 25.11
C LYS A 47 10.34 15.59 23.97
N SER A 48 9.49 16.27 23.21
CA SER A 48 9.86 17.02 22.00
C SER A 48 10.59 16.17 20.95
N GLU A 49 10.14 14.91 20.76
CA GLU A 49 10.80 13.95 19.87
C GLU A 49 9.82 13.24 18.91
N TRP A 50 10.33 12.83 17.75
CA TRP A 50 9.57 11.99 16.82
C TRP A 50 9.69 10.53 17.23
N ILE A 51 8.57 9.87 17.49
CA ILE A 51 8.53 8.46 17.89
C ILE A 51 8.23 7.57 16.67
N ASP A 52 8.69 6.32 16.71
CA ASP A 52 8.51 5.36 15.61
C ASP A 52 7.13 4.69 15.68
N GLU A 53 6.09 5.53 15.65
CA GLU A 53 4.67 5.16 15.63
C GLU A 53 4.03 5.91 14.46
N TYR A 54 3.30 5.18 13.59
CA TYR A 54 2.70 5.73 12.38
C TYR A 54 1.19 5.52 12.38
N MET A 55 0.47 6.50 11.82
CA MET A 55 -0.97 6.37 11.60
C MET A 55 -1.24 5.16 10.71
N SER A 56 -2.21 4.33 11.10
CA SER A 56 -2.69 3.24 10.26
C SER A 56 -3.39 3.83 9.05
N ILE A 57 -2.70 3.86 7.90
CA ILE A 57 -3.30 4.31 6.65
C ILE A 57 -4.26 3.19 6.20
N PRO A 58 -5.56 3.45 6.03
CA PRO A 58 -6.46 2.44 5.49
C PRO A 58 -5.93 2.04 4.11
N TYR A 59 -5.74 0.73 3.89
CA TYR A 59 -5.40 0.20 2.58
C TYR A 59 -6.50 0.58 1.60
N VAL A 60 -6.22 1.54 0.71
CA VAL A 60 -7.03 1.78 -0.47
C VAL A 60 -6.46 0.85 -1.54
N PRO A 61 -7.18 -0.19 -1.98
CA PRO A 61 -6.75 -0.97 -3.12
C PRO A 61 -6.58 -0.01 -4.30
N GLN A 62 -5.34 0.16 -4.78
CA GLN A 62 -5.13 0.87 -6.03
C GLN A 62 -5.74 0.03 -7.15
N GLU A 63 -6.66 0.59 -7.93
CA GLU A 63 -7.08 -0.04 -9.18
C GLU A 63 -5.87 -0.11 -10.10
N VAL A 64 -5.31 -1.29 -10.27
CA VAL A 64 -4.23 -1.54 -11.24
C VAL A 64 -4.84 -1.47 -12.63
N THR A 65 -4.55 -0.39 -13.37
CA THR A 65 -4.95 -0.26 -14.77
C THR A 65 -3.89 -0.86 -15.69
N LEU A 66 -4.26 -1.25 -16.91
CA LEU A 66 -3.31 -1.74 -17.93
C LEU A 66 -2.20 -0.73 -18.28
N GLU A 67 -2.40 0.53 -17.92
CA GLU A 67 -1.45 1.64 -18.15
C GLU A 67 -0.37 1.69 -17.08
N SER A 68 -0.67 1.34 -15.83
CA SER A 68 0.34 1.28 -14.75
C SER A 68 1.32 0.13 -14.93
N ILE A 69 0.87 -0.99 -15.51
CA ILE A 69 1.71 -2.16 -15.85
C ILE A 69 2.74 -1.85 -16.94
N LYS A 70 2.44 -0.92 -17.86
CA LYS A 70 3.34 -0.57 -18.98
C LYS A 70 4.51 0.32 -18.57
N SER A 71 4.41 1.02 -17.45
CA SER A 71 5.48 1.89 -16.94
C SER A 71 6.63 1.10 -16.29
N ASP A 72 6.32 -0.07 -15.72
CA ASP A 72 7.29 -0.98 -15.12
C ASP A 72 7.82 -1.99 -16.14
N THR A 73 8.38 -1.52 -17.26
CA THR A 73 9.26 -2.35 -18.10
C THR A 73 10.66 -2.47 -17.48
N ALA A 74 10.73 -2.89 -16.22
CA ALA A 74 11.86 -3.72 -15.82
C ALA A 74 11.69 -5.07 -16.55
N PRO A 75 12.73 -5.66 -17.14
CA PRO A 75 12.60 -6.97 -17.75
C PRO A 75 12.11 -7.93 -16.67
N ILE A 76 10.87 -8.40 -16.83
CA ILE A 76 10.32 -9.50 -16.05
C ILE A 76 11.33 -10.63 -16.27
N LYS A 77 12.13 -10.95 -15.25
CA LYS A 77 12.89 -12.20 -15.28
C LYS A 77 11.83 -13.29 -15.34
N GLU A 78 11.59 -13.82 -16.53
CA GLU A 78 10.90 -15.07 -16.71
C GLU A 78 11.58 -16.09 -15.80
N THR A 79 10.97 -16.40 -14.67
CA THR A 79 11.38 -17.54 -13.87
C THR A 79 10.15 -18.15 -13.25
N THR A 80 9.35 -18.78 -14.10
CA THR A 80 8.78 -20.08 -13.77
C THR A 80 8.57 -20.80 -15.10
N THR A 81 9.56 -21.59 -15.52
CA THR A 81 9.29 -22.61 -16.54
C THR A 81 8.29 -23.57 -15.92
N LEU A 82 7.03 -23.49 -16.33
CA LEU A 82 6.04 -24.53 -16.07
C LEU A 82 6.64 -25.83 -16.58
N THR A 83 6.90 -26.77 -15.69
CA THR A 83 7.40 -28.08 -16.12
C THR A 83 6.24 -28.85 -16.77
N ALA A 84 6.55 -29.84 -17.61
CA ALA A 84 5.51 -30.67 -18.23
C ALA A 84 4.65 -31.38 -17.17
N ASP A 85 5.21 -31.67 -16.00
CA ASP A 85 4.50 -32.27 -14.87
C ASP A 85 3.52 -31.29 -14.20
N ASP A 86 3.88 -30.00 -14.10
CA ASP A 86 2.97 -28.97 -13.61
C ASP A 86 1.77 -28.80 -14.55
N ALA A 87 2.02 -28.83 -15.86
CA ALA A 87 0.96 -28.75 -16.87
C ALA A 87 0.04 -29.98 -16.85
N LEU A 88 0.61 -31.18 -16.66
CA LEU A 88 -0.15 -32.43 -16.55
C LEU A 88 -1.05 -32.43 -15.31
N THR A 89 -0.50 -32.01 -14.16
CA THR A 89 -1.25 -31.89 -12.90
C THR A 89 -2.45 -30.95 -13.05
N ILE A 90 -2.26 -29.81 -13.72
CA ILE A 90 -3.34 -28.83 -13.96
C ILE A 90 -4.44 -29.43 -14.85
N MET A 91 -4.08 -30.16 -15.91
CA MET A 91 -5.07 -30.80 -16.79
C MET A 91 -5.88 -31.89 -16.08
N GLU A 92 -5.25 -32.67 -15.21
CA GLU A 92 -5.95 -33.68 -14.41
C GLU A 92 -6.97 -33.04 -13.46
N TYR A 93 -6.61 -31.94 -12.78
CA TYR A 93 -7.53 -31.21 -11.92
C TYR A 93 -8.72 -30.62 -12.69
N GLN A 94 -8.49 -30.08 -13.89
CA GLN A 94 -9.56 -29.56 -14.74
C GLN A 94 -10.54 -30.66 -15.14
N THR A 95 -10.03 -31.83 -15.54
CA THR A 95 -10.87 -32.98 -15.92
C THR A 95 -11.74 -33.46 -14.75
N ILE A 96 -11.19 -33.51 -13.54
CA ILE A 96 -11.94 -33.89 -12.33
C ILE A 96 -13.05 -32.87 -12.01
N LEU A 97 -12.79 -31.58 -12.21
CA LEU A 97 -13.77 -30.52 -11.99
C LEU A 97 -14.93 -30.61 -12.99
N ASP A 98 -14.63 -30.87 -14.26
CA ASP A 98 -15.64 -31.03 -15.31
C ASP A 98 -16.53 -32.26 -15.08
N GLU A 99 -15.96 -33.38 -14.63
CA GLU A 99 -16.76 -34.55 -14.24
C GLU A 99 -17.69 -34.27 -13.06
N LYS A 100 -17.20 -33.53 -12.05
CA LYS A 100 -18.02 -33.14 -10.89
C LYS A 100 -19.13 -32.19 -11.30
N LEU A 101 -18.82 -31.22 -12.16
CA LEU A 101 -19.80 -30.27 -12.68
C LEU A 101 -20.88 -31.00 -13.49
N ASN A 102 -20.49 -31.91 -14.38
CA ASN A 102 -21.42 -32.70 -15.18
C ASN A 102 -22.32 -33.60 -14.32
N LYS A 103 -21.81 -34.16 -13.21
CA LYS A 103 -22.64 -34.91 -12.25
C LYS A 103 -23.66 -34.03 -11.55
N ILE A 104 -23.29 -32.79 -11.21
CA ILE A 104 -24.20 -31.81 -10.61
C ILE A 104 -25.27 -31.39 -11.62
N ILE A 105 -24.88 -31.07 -12.86
CA ILE A 105 -25.81 -30.71 -13.94
C ILE A 105 -26.80 -31.85 -14.20
N ALA A 106 -26.31 -33.09 -14.33
CA ALA A 106 -27.16 -34.27 -14.51
C ALA A 106 -28.11 -34.51 -13.32
N HIS A 107 -27.68 -34.21 -12.09
CA HIS A 107 -28.53 -34.31 -10.89
C HIS A 107 -29.60 -33.21 -10.84
N LEU A 108 -29.31 -32.04 -11.42
CA LEU A 108 -30.24 -30.90 -11.51
C LEU A 108 -31.17 -30.98 -12.73
N GLY A 109 -30.96 -31.95 -13.64
CA GLY A 109 -31.79 -32.14 -14.83
C GLY A 109 -31.68 -31.01 -15.85
N LEU A 110 -30.54 -30.32 -15.88
CA LEU A 110 -30.21 -29.24 -16.82
C LEU A 110 -29.44 -29.74 -18.04
#